data_AF-A0A8S0W457-F1
#
_entry.id   AF-A0A8S0W457-F1
#
_cell.length_a   1.000
_cell.length_b   1.000
_cell.length_c   1.000
_cell.angle_alpha   90.00
_cell.angle_beta   90.00
_cell.angle_gamma   90.00
#
_symmetry.space_group_name_H-M   'P 1'
#
loop_
_entity.id
_entity.type
_entity.pdbx_description
1 polymer ?
#
loop_
_entity_poly.entity_id
_entity_poly.type
_entity_poly.pdbx_seq_one_letter_code
_entity_poly.pdbx_strand_id
1 'polypeptide(L)'
;MIRKTHELRRLSLRDYIAVVLSFTALALESVLHIIVLFLPKPVINWFYRRSRALFHRASGQQKDRSEEKKASERILNARDFGELCSIYGYTHEEHVVLTKDGYLLGLHRLPSRKGERTRNPGASTGKPVVYLHHGLLMNSEVWVCVTDPVRALPFVLVEGNKYSKKSIHHGPNSTKFWDFSIDDFAWHDIPDSIEHILELTRAQKLSYIGFSQGTAQAFAALSIHPRLNEKVNVFIALAPAMSPPGLAAPIVDGLMKASPTLLFLFFGRKSILSSATMWQSIIYPPIFARMIDSSLIWLFDWHSTNITMNQKIAAYAHLYSFASVKSVVHWFQIMRNAAFQMYDDDVLSPVVRTSVSSYRPARFPTRNIVTPIVLLYGDSDSLVHIETMLAQLPDHTVAKVLHTYEHLDILWGKDVHKDVIPEVVSALEYYCSRTDHDDAETDNVKMDTPVSE
;
A
#
# COMPACT_ATOMS: atom_id res chain seq x y z
N MET A 1 15.54 -38.56 -42.68
CA MET A 1 16.92 -38.23 -42.23
C MET A 1 17.03 -36.71 -42.17
N ILE A 2 17.56 -36.05 -41.14
CA ILE A 2 18.06 -36.44 -39.80
C ILE A 2 17.47 -35.46 -38.76
N ARG A 3 17.43 -35.86 -37.47
CA ARG A 3 16.94 -35.02 -36.36
C ARG A 3 17.69 -33.68 -36.27
N LYS A 4 16.97 -32.55 -36.17
CA LYS A 4 17.41 -31.45 -35.31
C LYS A 4 16.86 -31.71 -33.91
N THR A 5 17.73 -32.02 -32.98
CA THR A 5 17.40 -32.30 -31.58
C THR A 5 16.95 -31.02 -30.87
N HIS A 6 15.87 -31.11 -30.09
CA HIS A 6 15.62 -30.11 -29.05
C HIS A 6 16.76 -30.19 -28.03
N GLU A 7 17.61 -29.17 -28.00
CA GLU A 7 18.48 -28.97 -26.85
C GLU A 7 17.62 -28.52 -25.67
N LEU A 8 17.46 -29.42 -24.70
CA LEU A 8 17.07 -29.05 -23.34
C LEU A 8 18.08 -28.02 -22.86
N ARG A 9 17.67 -26.74 -22.81
CA ARG A 9 18.52 -25.63 -22.37
C ARG A 9 18.83 -25.83 -20.88
N ARG A 10 19.90 -26.57 -20.61
CA ARG A 10 20.39 -26.85 -19.26
C ARG A 10 20.48 -25.54 -18.48
N LEU A 11 19.97 -25.54 -17.25
CA LEU A 11 20.23 -24.47 -16.29
C LEU A 11 21.72 -24.16 -16.31
N SER A 12 22.07 -22.90 -16.54
CA SER A 12 23.47 -22.48 -16.57
C SER A 12 24.07 -22.65 -15.17
N LEU A 13 25.40 -22.64 -15.09
CA LEU A 13 26.08 -22.67 -13.78
C LEU A 13 25.62 -21.51 -12.88
N ARG A 14 25.26 -20.36 -13.47
CA ARG A 14 24.70 -19.20 -12.75
C ARG A 14 23.28 -19.47 -12.22
N ASP A 15 22.44 -20.17 -12.99
CA ASP A 15 21.08 -20.50 -12.56
C ASP A 15 21.09 -21.56 -11.45
N TYR A 16 21.99 -22.55 -11.54
CA TYR A 16 22.25 -23.49 -10.44
C TYR A 16 22.79 -22.80 -9.18
N ILE A 17 23.75 -21.87 -9.33
CA ILE A 17 24.25 -21.05 -8.21
C ILE A 17 23.12 -20.22 -7.60
N ALA A 18 22.27 -19.59 -8.42
CA ALA A 18 21.13 -18.82 -7.94
C ALA A 18 20.12 -19.70 -7.17
N VAL A 19 19.76 -20.87 -7.70
CA VAL A 19 18.88 -21.83 -7.01
C VAL A 19 19.50 -22.29 -5.68
N VAL A 20 20.79 -22.62 -5.64
CA VAL A 20 21.48 -23.04 -4.40
C VAL A 20 21.59 -21.89 -3.39
N LEU A 21 21.93 -20.68 -3.82
CA LEU A 21 21.92 -19.49 -2.98
C LEU A 21 20.51 -19.19 -2.44
N SER A 22 19.46 -19.39 -3.24
CA SER A 22 18.08 -19.18 -2.82
C SER A 22 17.57 -20.23 -1.85
N PHE A 23 17.90 -21.51 -2.03
CA PHE A 23 17.62 -22.53 -1.00
C PHE A 23 18.42 -22.28 0.28
N THR A 24 19.65 -21.76 0.15
CA THR A 24 20.46 -21.32 1.30
C THR A 24 19.82 -20.11 1.98
N ALA A 25 19.25 -19.17 1.23
CA ALA A 25 18.55 -18.00 1.77
C ALA A 25 17.22 -18.37 2.45
N LEU A 26 16.42 -19.27 1.88
CA LEU A 26 15.21 -19.80 2.54
C LEU A 26 15.56 -20.53 3.84
N ALA A 27 16.63 -21.35 3.82
CA ALA A 27 17.13 -22.03 5.01
C ALA A 27 17.66 -21.01 6.05
N LEU A 28 18.36 -19.96 5.61
CA LEU A 28 18.87 -18.90 6.46
C LEU A 28 17.73 -18.09 7.10
N GLU A 29 16.72 -17.65 6.35
CA GLU A 29 15.54 -16.94 6.88
C GLU A 29 14.76 -17.84 7.85
N SER A 30 14.59 -19.13 7.53
CA SER A 30 13.95 -20.10 8.43
C SER A 30 14.73 -20.26 9.74
N VAL A 31 16.06 -20.37 9.68
CA VAL A 31 16.95 -20.47 10.84
C VAL A 31 17.00 -19.16 11.63
N LEU A 32 17.06 -18.00 10.97
CA LEU A 32 16.97 -16.67 11.60
C LEU A 32 15.65 -16.52 12.35
N HIS A 33 14.53 -16.87 11.73
CA HIS A 33 13.20 -16.79 12.35
C HIS A 33 13.07 -17.72 13.57
N ILE A 34 13.67 -18.92 13.53
CA ILE A 34 13.76 -19.84 14.69
C ILE A 34 14.66 -19.25 15.78
N ILE A 35 15.86 -18.78 15.46
CA ILE A 35 16.79 -18.14 16.41
C ILE A 35 16.10 -16.95 17.10
N VAL A 36 15.28 -16.21 16.36
CA VAL A 36 14.59 -15.00 16.82
C VAL A 36 13.38 -15.29 17.69
N LEU A 37 12.62 -16.35 17.40
CA LEU A 37 11.56 -16.85 18.29
C LEU A 37 12.06 -17.14 19.71
N PHE A 38 13.35 -17.42 19.86
CA PHE A 38 14.00 -17.67 21.15
C PHE A 38 14.96 -16.56 21.62
N LEU A 39 15.04 -15.41 20.93
CA LEU A 39 16.01 -14.35 21.30
C LEU A 39 15.62 -13.66 22.61
N PRO A 40 16.44 -13.75 23.68
CA PRO A 40 16.12 -13.06 24.93
C PRO A 40 16.19 -11.54 24.77
N LYS A 41 15.30 -10.80 25.44
CA LYS A 41 15.34 -9.32 25.48
C LYS A 41 16.73 -8.74 25.83
N PRO A 42 17.54 -9.33 26.74
CA PRO A 42 18.93 -8.91 26.96
C PRO A 42 19.84 -8.96 25.71
N VAL A 43 19.60 -9.92 24.79
CA VAL A 43 20.37 -10.09 23.54
C VAL A 43 19.93 -9.07 22.48
N ILE A 44 18.62 -8.85 22.31
CA ILE A 44 18.09 -7.73 21.49
C ILE A 44 18.73 -6.41 21.95
N ASN A 45 18.67 -6.14 23.26
CA ASN A 45 19.28 -4.96 23.87
C ASN A 45 20.81 -4.91 23.71
N TRP A 46 21.50 -6.04 23.57
CA TRP A 46 22.94 -6.08 23.29
C TRP A 46 23.25 -5.65 21.85
N PHE A 47 22.54 -6.22 20.86
CA PHE A 47 22.70 -5.84 19.45
C PHE A 47 22.30 -4.37 19.20
N TYR A 48 21.21 -3.90 19.80
CA TYR A 48 20.79 -2.50 19.73
C TYR A 48 21.87 -1.55 20.29
N ARG A 49 22.43 -1.86 21.47
CA ARG A 49 23.54 -1.07 22.05
C ARG A 49 24.79 -1.11 21.18
N ARG A 50 25.10 -2.26 20.55
CA ARG A 50 26.27 -2.41 19.67
C ARG A 50 26.12 -1.66 18.35
N SER A 51 24.95 -1.73 17.70
CA SER A 51 24.66 -1.00 16.47
C SER A 51 24.59 0.52 16.70
N ARG A 52 23.99 0.97 17.81
CA ARG A 52 24.05 2.38 18.24
C ARG A 52 25.49 2.87 18.50
N ALA A 53 26.33 2.05 19.13
CA ALA A 53 27.74 2.39 19.36
C ALA A 53 28.55 2.47 18.05
N LEU A 54 28.24 1.62 17.06
CA LEU A 54 28.82 1.72 15.71
C LEU A 54 28.39 3.01 15.00
N PHE A 55 27.10 3.36 15.05
CA PHE A 55 26.58 4.59 14.44
C PHE A 55 27.28 5.85 14.96
N HIS A 56 27.40 6.00 16.28
CA HIS A 56 28.04 7.19 16.88
C HIS A 56 29.56 7.25 16.66
N ARG A 57 30.23 6.10 16.45
CA ARG A 57 31.64 6.06 16.03
C ARG A 57 31.84 6.49 14.58
N ALA A 58 30.92 6.13 13.69
CA ALA A 58 31.01 6.41 12.26
C ALA A 58 30.48 7.81 11.86
N SER A 59 29.46 8.31 12.57
CA SER A 59 28.71 9.52 12.16
C SER A 59 29.03 10.78 12.98
N GLY A 60 29.92 10.67 13.98
CA GLY A 60 30.15 11.71 14.98
C GLY A 60 28.98 11.88 15.97
N GLN A 61 29.22 12.56 17.09
CA GLN A 61 28.20 12.79 18.12
C GLN A 61 27.51 14.15 17.97
N GLN A 62 26.94 14.42 16.79
CA GLN A 62 26.22 15.67 16.56
C GLN A 62 24.93 15.72 17.38
N LYS A 63 24.91 16.56 18.43
CA LYS A 63 23.72 16.87 19.23
C LYS A 63 22.79 17.81 18.45
N ASP A 64 22.24 17.33 17.34
CA ASP A 64 21.04 17.96 16.79
C ASP A 64 19.92 17.98 17.85
N ARG A 65 19.27 19.13 17.97
CA ARG A 65 18.21 19.49 18.91
C ARG A 65 16.94 20.01 18.20
N SER A 66 16.87 19.87 16.87
CA SER A 66 15.71 20.24 16.06
C SER A 66 14.39 19.71 16.63
N GLU A 67 13.31 20.49 16.51
CA GLU A 67 11.97 20.05 16.92
C GLU A 67 11.50 18.84 16.09
N GLU A 68 11.88 18.79 14.81
CA GLU A 68 11.62 17.66 13.92
C GLU A 68 12.19 16.34 14.49
N LYS A 69 13.41 16.38 15.04
CA LYS A 69 14.00 15.21 15.69
C LYS A 69 13.26 14.81 16.97
N LYS A 70 12.74 15.77 17.76
CA LYS A 70 11.88 15.44 18.91
C LYS A 70 10.56 14.82 18.46
N ALA A 71 9.97 15.30 17.36
CA ALA A 71 8.78 14.68 16.76
C ALA A 71 9.09 13.26 16.27
N SER A 72 10.22 13.07 15.57
CA SER A 72 10.72 11.76 15.14
C SER A 72 10.93 10.80 16.31
N GLU A 73 11.57 11.25 17.39
CA GLU A 73 11.76 10.47 18.63
C GLU A 73 10.41 10.16 19.33
N ARG A 74 9.37 11.00 19.19
CA ARG A 74 8.02 10.68 19.70
C ARG A 74 7.32 9.62 18.84
N ILE A 75 7.32 9.79 17.51
CA ILE A 75 6.72 8.87 16.53
C ILE A 75 7.33 7.48 16.67
N LEU A 76 8.66 7.39 16.61
CA LEU A 76 9.44 6.15 16.74
C LEU A 76 9.15 5.32 18.01
N ASN A 77 8.61 5.94 19.07
CA ASN A 77 8.25 5.27 20.31
C ASN A 77 6.73 5.04 20.47
N ALA A 78 5.90 5.49 19.52
CA ALA A 78 4.48 5.15 19.47
C ALA A 78 4.32 3.67 19.10
N ARG A 79 3.35 3.01 19.73
CA ARG A 79 3.12 1.56 19.59
C ARG A 79 2.04 1.20 18.57
N ASP A 80 1.22 2.17 18.21
CA ASP A 80 0.05 2.03 17.35
C ASP A 80 -0.39 3.39 16.77
N PHE A 81 -1.28 3.32 15.78
CA PHE A 81 -2.01 4.45 15.20
C PHE A 81 -2.64 5.39 16.25
N GLY A 82 -3.11 4.85 17.37
CA GLY A 82 -3.75 5.61 18.44
C GLY A 82 -2.77 6.52 19.18
N GLU A 83 -1.57 6.03 19.49
CA GLU A 83 -0.48 6.82 20.04
C GLU A 83 0.05 7.85 19.03
N LEU A 84 0.17 7.50 17.75
CA LEU A 84 0.54 8.45 16.68
C LEU A 84 -0.43 9.62 16.55
N CYS A 85 -1.73 9.37 16.67
CA CYS A 85 -2.74 10.43 16.65
C CYS A 85 -2.75 11.24 17.97
N SER A 86 -2.50 10.57 19.10
CA SER A 86 -2.38 11.21 20.42
C SER A 86 -1.16 12.15 20.53
N ILE A 87 -0.06 11.86 19.80
CA ILE A 87 1.12 12.74 19.69
C ILE A 87 0.73 14.16 19.21
N TYR A 88 -0.30 14.26 18.37
CA TYR A 88 -0.78 15.53 17.79
C TYR A 88 -2.10 16.02 18.39
N GLY A 89 -2.70 15.27 19.33
CA GLY A 89 -3.91 15.65 20.05
C GLY A 89 -5.22 15.25 19.37
N TYR A 90 -5.20 14.26 18.47
CA TYR A 90 -6.40 13.76 17.80
C TYR A 90 -6.95 12.51 18.48
N THR A 91 -8.27 12.51 18.71
CA THR A 91 -9.01 11.33 19.18
C THR A 91 -9.30 10.40 18.00
N HIS A 92 -9.06 9.10 18.17
CA HIS A 92 -9.48 8.05 17.24
C HIS A 92 -10.55 7.15 17.88
N GLU A 93 -11.32 6.47 17.04
CA GLU A 93 -12.09 5.28 17.37
C GLU A 93 -11.43 4.08 16.66
N GLU A 94 -11.80 2.85 17.01
CA GLU A 94 -11.46 1.64 16.24
C GLU A 94 -12.73 0.90 15.86
N HIS A 95 -12.83 0.45 14.60
CA HIS A 95 -13.93 -0.35 14.07
C HIS A 95 -13.42 -1.66 13.50
N VAL A 96 -14.32 -2.63 13.38
CA VAL A 96 -14.03 -3.99 12.93
C VAL A 96 -15.10 -4.40 11.91
N VAL A 97 -14.68 -4.80 10.72
CA VAL A 97 -15.51 -5.11 9.55
C VAL A 97 -15.33 -6.57 9.21
N LEU A 98 -16.37 -7.34 8.91
CA LEU A 98 -16.23 -8.72 8.42
C LEU A 98 -16.36 -8.74 6.89
N THR A 99 -15.35 -9.23 6.18
CA THR A 99 -15.42 -9.48 4.74
C THR A 99 -16.20 -10.75 4.44
N LYS A 100 -16.76 -10.85 3.23
CA LYS A 100 -17.56 -12.01 2.79
C LYS A 100 -16.78 -13.33 2.77
N ASP A 101 -15.47 -13.29 2.58
CA ASP A 101 -14.56 -14.45 2.60
C ASP A 101 -13.96 -14.76 3.99
N GLY A 102 -14.26 -13.95 5.01
CA GLY A 102 -14.03 -14.27 6.41
C GLY A 102 -12.80 -13.63 7.06
N TYR A 103 -12.08 -12.75 6.37
CA TYR A 103 -11.20 -11.83 7.09
C TYR A 103 -12.07 -10.87 7.90
N LEU A 104 -11.65 -10.52 9.13
CA LEU A 104 -12.03 -9.16 9.53
C LEU A 104 -11.04 -8.23 8.82
N LEU A 105 -11.52 -7.02 8.57
CA LEU A 105 -10.71 -5.83 8.53
C LEU A 105 -11.05 -4.97 9.75
N GLY A 106 -10.42 -3.83 9.82
CA GLY A 106 -10.67 -2.82 10.83
C GLY A 106 -10.53 -1.44 10.22
N LEU A 107 -11.10 -0.44 10.89
CA LEU A 107 -11.08 0.93 10.42
C LEU A 107 -10.93 1.84 11.64
N HIS A 108 -9.72 2.28 11.96
CA HIS A 108 -9.51 3.36 12.91
C HIS A 108 -10.27 4.58 12.36
N ARG A 109 -11.09 5.26 13.16
CA ARG A 109 -11.86 6.45 12.73
C ARG A 109 -11.45 7.66 13.55
N LEU A 110 -10.62 8.53 13.00
CA LEU A 110 -10.40 9.89 13.49
C LEU A 110 -11.63 10.79 13.19
N PRO A 111 -12.51 11.13 14.16
CA PRO A 111 -13.85 11.64 13.84
C PRO A 111 -14.02 13.17 13.93
N SER A 112 -13.14 13.79 14.70
CA SER A 112 -13.33 15.08 15.33
C SER A 112 -12.00 15.83 15.35
N ARG A 113 -12.05 17.16 15.41
CA ARG A 113 -10.86 18.01 15.31
C ARG A 113 -9.91 17.80 16.48
N LYS A 114 -8.72 18.39 16.37
CA LYS A 114 -7.71 18.38 17.43
C LYS A 114 -8.31 18.83 18.77
N GLY A 115 -8.15 18.01 19.82
CA GLY A 115 -8.70 18.24 21.15
C GLY A 115 -10.19 17.93 21.34
N GLU A 116 -10.96 17.70 20.28
CA GLU A 116 -12.35 17.25 20.38
C GLU A 116 -12.43 15.75 20.75
N ARG A 117 -13.51 15.37 21.43
CA ARG A 117 -13.89 13.97 21.68
C ARG A 117 -15.34 13.74 21.24
N THR A 118 -15.55 12.75 20.38
CA THR A 118 -16.89 12.29 20.00
C THR A 118 -17.62 11.71 21.20
N ARG A 119 -18.82 12.20 21.48
CA ARG A 119 -19.65 11.70 22.60
C ARG A 119 -20.23 10.30 22.33
N ASN A 120 -20.54 10.01 21.06
CA ASN A 120 -21.09 8.74 20.58
C ASN A 120 -20.15 8.13 19.52
N PRO A 121 -19.13 7.34 19.90
CA PRO A 121 -18.27 6.63 18.95
C PRO A 121 -19.08 5.78 17.95
N GLY A 122 -18.64 5.70 16.71
CA GLY A 122 -19.37 4.97 15.65
C GLY A 122 -20.61 5.66 15.11
N ALA A 123 -21.00 6.83 15.62
CA ALA A 123 -22.08 7.62 15.01
C ALA A 123 -21.65 8.22 13.65
N SER A 124 -22.66 8.61 12.86
CA SER A 124 -22.49 9.61 11.80
C SER A 124 -22.05 10.95 12.38
N THR A 125 -21.29 11.71 11.60
CA THR A 125 -20.89 13.08 11.93
C THR A 125 -21.56 14.14 11.06
N GLY A 126 -22.42 13.76 10.10
CA GLY A 126 -23.01 14.67 9.12
C GLY A 126 -21.97 15.37 8.22
N LYS A 127 -20.77 14.78 8.07
CA LYS A 127 -19.65 15.32 7.28
C LYS A 127 -19.36 14.40 6.09
N PRO A 128 -18.85 14.92 4.97
CA PRO A 128 -18.31 14.11 3.87
C PRO A 128 -17.32 13.06 4.37
N VAL A 129 -17.31 11.92 3.68
CA VAL A 129 -16.53 10.74 4.06
C VAL A 129 -15.44 10.51 3.01
N VAL A 130 -14.20 10.39 3.47
CA VAL A 130 -13.04 10.10 2.63
C VAL A 130 -12.45 8.78 3.12
N TYR A 131 -12.09 7.85 2.23
CA TYR A 131 -11.45 6.57 2.52
C TYR A 131 -10.04 6.51 1.91
N LEU A 132 -8.99 6.60 2.75
CA LEU A 132 -7.59 6.43 2.35
C LEU A 132 -7.16 4.97 2.48
N HIS A 133 -6.52 4.43 1.45
CA HIS A 133 -6.05 3.04 1.41
C HIS A 133 -4.57 2.92 1.01
N HIS A 134 -3.80 2.17 1.80
CA HIS A 134 -2.34 2.17 1.76
C HIS A 134 -1.74 1.25 0.68
N GLY A 135 -0.42 1.36 0.49
CA GLY A 135 0.35 0.58 -0.48
C GLY A 135 0.63 -0.87 -0.09
N LEU A 136 1.45 -1.54 -0.91
CA LEU A 136 1.99 -2.87 -0.65
C LEU A 136 2.90 -2.82 0.59
N LEU A 137 2.83 -3.84 1.45
CA LEU A 137 3.61 -3.96 2.69
C LEU A 137 3.38 -2.81 3.70
N MET A 138 2.25 -2.10 3.61
CA MET A 138 1.91 -0.96 4.48
C MET A 138 0.69 -1.22 5.38
N ASN A 139 0.42 -0.29 6.28
CA ASN A 139 -0.75 -0.22 7.17
C ASN A 139 -1.25 1.25 7.23
N SER A 140 -2.18 1.61 8.13
CA SER A 140 -2.70 2.99 8.26
C SER A 140 -1.70 4.03 8.77
N GLU A 141 -0.71 3.62 9.54
CA GLU A 141 0.20 4.49 10.26
C GLU A 141 1.08 5.31 9.31
N VAL A 142 1.31 4.81 8.09
CA VAL A 142 2.01 5.51 7.00
C VAL A 142 1.43 6.89 6.71
N TRP A 143 0.13 7.07 6.94
CA TRP A 143 -0.54 8.33 6.69
C TRP A 143 -0.38 9.36 7.83
N VAL A 144 0.00 8.92 9.04
CA VAL A 144 0.06 9.78 10.25
C VAL A 144 1.43 9.83 10.92
N CYS A 145 2.40 8.99 10.51
CA CYS A 145 3.77 8.94 11.05
C CYS A 145 4.69 10.08 10.55
N VAL A 146 4.14 11.29 10.33
CA VAL A 146 4.89 12.47 9.87
C VAL A 146 5.41 13.31 11.04
N THR A 147 6.57 13.94 10.88
CA THR A 147 7.22 14.80 11.89
C THR A 147 6.55 16.16 12.08
N ASP A 148 5.69 16.57 11.14
CA ASP A 148 4.90 17.81 11.21
C ASP A 148 3.46 17.50 10.78
N PRO A 149 2.44 17.76 11.62
CA PRO A 149 1.06 17.40 11.32
C PRO A 149 0.48 18.14 10.11
N VAL A 150 1.03 19.29 9.67
CA VAL A 150 0.54 19.95 8.44
C VAL A 150 0.88 19.17 7.17
N ARG A 151 1.76 18.16 7.26
CA ARG A 151 2.13 17.27 6.15
C ARG A 151 1.39 15.94 6.17
N ALA A 152 0.58 15.65 7.20
CA ALA A 152 -0.28 14.47 7.21
C ALA A 152 -1.55 14.77 6.43
N LEU A 153 -1.75 14.10 5.29
CA LEU A 153 -3.04 14.17 4.60
C LEU A 153 -4.21 13.83 5.54
N PRO A 154 -4.17 12.79 6.41
CA PRO A 154 -5.22 12.56 7.39
C PRO A 154 -5.35 13.60 8.49
N PHE A 155 -4.41 14.54 8.73
CA PHE A 155 -4.63 15.59 9.75
C PHE A 155 -5.09 16.90 9.13
N VAL A 156 -4.59 17.27 7.93
CA VAL A 156 -5.18 18.37 7.12
C VAL A 156 -6.55 17.97 6.56
N LEU A 157 -6.80 16.66 6.42
CA LEU A 157 -8.12 16.08 6.68
C LEU A 157 -8.47 16.33 8.15
N VAL A 158 -8.33 15.42 9.14
CA VAL A 158 -8.91 15.28 10.54
C VAL A 158 -9.20 16.51 11.42
N GLU A 159 -8.83 17.68 10.97
CA GLU A 159 -9.84 18.74 10.89
C GLU A 159 -11.15 18.30 10.08
N GLY A 160 -11.16 17.04 9.52
CA GLY A 160 -12.11 16.06 8.90
C GLY A 160 -11.55 14.73 8.19
N ASN A 161 -11.38 13.52 8.87
CA ASN A 161 -11.35 12.03 8.44
C ASN A 161 -10.02 11.10 8.25
N LYS A 162 -9.83 9.72 8.44
CA LYS A 162 -10.46 8.50 9.15
C LYS A 162 -10.02 6.93 8.80
N TYR A 163 -8.87 6.23 9.15
CA TYR A 163 -8.43 4.87 8.51
C TYR A 163 -7.85 3.54 9.23
N SER A 164 -8.19 2.28 8.73
CA SER A 164 -7.59 0.84 8.76
C SER A 164 -7.44 -0.02 10.10
N LYS A 165 -7.01 -1.33 10.31
CA LYS A 165 -7.24 -2.73 9.73
C LYS A 165 -6.88 -3.98 10.68
N LYS A 166 -7.70 -5.09 10.86
CA LYS A 166 -7.44 -6.38 11.65
C LYS A 166 -8.45 -7.58 11.41
N SER A 167 -8.19 -8.92 11.67
CA SER A 167 -8.94 -10.16 11.16
C SER A 167 -9.57 -11.27 12.11
N ILE A 168 -10.53 -12.16 11.66
CA ILE A 168 -11.10 -13.38 12.38
C ILE A 168 -10.81 -14.82 11.83
N HIS A 169 -11.33 -15.26 10.65
CA HIS A 169 -11.69 -16.69 10.47
C HIS A 169 -10.51 -17.67 10.44
N HIS A 170 -9.31 -17.17 10.16
CA HIS A 170 -8.07 -17.95 10.15
C HIS A 170 -7.01 -17.24 11.00
N GLY A 171 -6.26 -18.01 11.78
CA GLY A 171 -5.10 -17.47 12.49
C GLY A 171 -3.94 -17.17 11.52
N PRO A 172 -3.14 -16.12 11.76
CA PRO A 172 -2.05 -15.69 10.87
C PRO A 172 -0.90 -16.71 10.74
N ASN A 173 -0.89 -17.77 11.56
CA ASN A 173 0.04 -18.88 11.45
C ASN A 173 -0.32 -19.90 10.35
N SER A 174 -1.57 -19.90 9.84
CA SER A 174 -2.01 -20.79 8.76
C SER A 174 -1.54 -20.29 7.39
N THR A 175 -1.42 -21.19 6.39
CA THR A 175 -1.16 -20.76 5.00
C THR A 175 -2.40 -20.17 4.33
N LYS A 176 -3.61 -20.67 4.65
CA LYS A 176 -4.87 -20.16 4.09
C LYS A 176 -5.09 -18.67 4.35
N PHE A 177 -4.66 -18.18 5.51
CA PHE A 177 -4.70 -16.74 5.85
C PHE A 177 -3.84 -15.86 4.92
N TRP A 178 -2.90 -16.44 4.16
CA TRP A 178 -2.03 -15.70 3.23
C TRP A 178 -2.28 -16.05 1.77
N ASP A 179 -3.41 -16.70 1.44
CA ASP A 179 -3.74 -17.13 0.08
C ASP A 179 -4.46 -16.02 -0.74
N PHE A 180 -4.31 -14.76 -0.32
CA PHE A 180 -4.89 -13.57 -0.95
C PHE A 180 -3.93 -12.85 -1.91
N SER A 181 -4.51 -12.08 -2.82
CA SER A 181 -3.90 -11.34 -3.95
C SER A 181 -4.62 -9.99 -4.17
N ILE A 182 -4.40 -9.32 -5.31
CA ILE A 182 -5.15 -8.10 -5.66
C ILE A 182 -6.63 -8.41 -5.93
N ASP A 183 -6.95 -9.63 -6.39
CA ASP A 183 -8.31 -10.04 -6.75
C ASP A 183 -9.21 -10.07 -5.50
N ASP A 184 -8.74 -10.69 -4.43
CA ASP A 184 -9.44 -10.81 -3.14
C ASP A 184 -9.73 -9.42 -2.55
N PHE A 185 -8.76 -8.50 -2.63
CA PHE A 185 -8.95 -7.11 -2.19
C PHE A 185 -10.01 -6.36 -3.01
N ALA A 186 -10.15 -6.70 -4.31
CA ALA A 186 -11.10 -6.08 -5.21
C ALA A 186 -12.53 -6.61 -5.03
N TRP A 187 -12.67 -7.93 -4.79
CA TRP A 187 -13.96 -8.60 -4.57
C TRP A 187 -14.52 -8.44 -3.15
N HIS A 188 -13.65 -8.27 -2.14
CA HIS A 188 -14.03 -8.32 -0.74
C HIS A 188 -13.58 -7.09 0.05
N ASP A 189 -12.27 -6.84 0.25
CA ASP A 189 -11.81 -5.79 1.18
C ASP A 189 -12.40 -4.41 0.90
N ILE A 190 -12.31 -3.94 -0.35
CA ILE A 190 -12.77 -2.60 -0.71
C ILE A 190 -14.31 -2.50 -0.71
N PRO A 191 -15.07 -3.40 -1.38
CA PRO A 191 -16.53 -3.37 -1.32
C PRO A 191 -17.08 -3.44 0.11
N ASP A 192 -16.55 -4.35 0.94
CA ASP A 192 -17.06 -4.57 2.30
C ASP A 192 -16.68 -3.44 3.26
N SER A 193 -15.48 -2.85 3.10
CA SER A 193 -15.10 -1.63 3.82
C SER A 193 -15.99 -0.44 3.45
N ILE A 194 -16.25 -0.23 2.16
CA ILE A 194 -17.08 0.88 1.68
C ILE A 194 -18.52 0.71 2.17
N GLU A 195 -19.09 -0.49 2.07
CA GLU A 195 -20.45 -0.76 2.57
C GLU A 195 -20.57 -0.46 4.07
N HIS A 196 -19.67 -1.01 4.90
CA HIS A 196 -19.66 -0.75 6.35
C HIS A 196 -19.48 0.74 6.67
N ILE A 197 -18.61 1.46 5.95
CA ILE A 197 -18.40 2.90 6.15
C ILE A 197 -19.71 3.67 5.88
N LEU A 198 -20.42 3.34 4.80
CA LEU A 198 -21.68 4.01 4.42
C LEU A 198 -22.82 3.64 5.37
N GLU A 199 -22.93 2.37 5.80
CA GLU A 199 -23.89 1.94 6.83
C GLU A 199 -23.69 2.70 8.16
N LEU A 200 -22.44 2.81 8.62
CA LEU A 200 -22.06 3.46 9.88
C LEU A 200 -22.23 4.99 9.83
N THR A 201 -21.90 5.61 8.69
CA THR A 201 -21.96 7.07 8.51
C THR A 201 -23.30 7.57 8.00
N ARG A 202 -24.16 6.70 7.47
CA ARG A 202 -25.40 7.05 6.74
C ARG A 202 -25.18 7.98 5.53
N ALA A 203 -23.95 8.06 5.02
CA ALA A 203 -23.66 8.74 3.76
C ALA A 203 -24.09 7.85 2.58
N GLN A 204 -24.47 8.45 1.45
CA GLN A 204 -24.80 7.72 0.22
C GLN A 204 -23.55 7.34 -0.59
N LYS A 205 -22.55 8.23 -0.60
CA LYS A 205 -21.30 8.13 -1.37
C LYS A 205 -20.11 8.54 -0.51
N LEU A 206 -18.91 8.10 -0.86
CA LEU A 206 -17.65 8.55 -0.24
C LEU A 206 -16.58 8.87 -1.30
N SER A 207 -15.53 9.59 -0.93
CA SER A 207 -14.35 9.82 -1.77
C SER A 207 -13.27 8.79 -1.46
N TYR A 208 -12.68 8.17 -2.48
CA TYR A 208 -11.60 7.20 -2.31
C TYR A 208 -10.24 7.86 -2.58
N ILE A 209 -9.24 7.61 -1.73
CA ILE A 209 -7.84 8.04 -1.95
C ILE A 209 -6.90 6.83 -1.81
N GLY A 210 -6.48 6.27 -2.93
CA GLY A 210 -5.51 5.18 -2.93
C GLY A 210 -4.08 5.70 -2.93
N PHE A 211 -3.17 4.98 -2.28
CA PHE A 211 -1.72 5.12 -2.49
C PHE A 211 -1.11 3.82 -3.00
N SER A 212 -0.27 3.86 -4.05
CA SER A 212 0.48 2.69 -4.55
C SER A 212 -0.47 1.50 -4.83
N GLN A 213 -0.24 0.30 -4.28
CA GLN A 213 -1.16 -0.85 -4.41
C GLN A 213 -2.60 -0.55 -3.95
N GLY A 214 -2.83 0.42 -3.06
CA GLY A 214 -4.17 0.88 -2.71
C GLY A 214 -4.95 1.40 -3.92
N THR A 215 -4.26 2.06 -4.86
CA THR A 215 -4.83 2.47 -6.15
C THR A 215 -5.15 1.27 -7.05
N ALA A 216 -4.25 0.28 -7.13
CA ALA A 216 -4.44 -0.93 -7.92
C ALA A 216 -5.73 -1.68 -7.51
N GLN A 217 -5.91 -1.88 -6.21
CA GLN A 217 -7.09 -2.53 -5.64
C GLN A 217 -8.37 -1.75 -5.98
N ALA A 218 -8.35 -0.42 -5.96
CA ALA A 218 -9.49 0.42 -6.33
C ALA A 218 -9.80 0.38 -7.84
N PHE A 219 -8.79 0.44 -8.72
CA PHE A 219 -8.98 0.24 -10.16
C PHE A 219 -9.61 -1.14 -10.45
N ALA A 220 -9.12 -2.19 -9.79
CA ALA A 220 -9.69 -3.53 -9.89
C ALA A 220 -11.16 -3.55 -9.43
N ALA A 221 -11.44 -3.13 -8.18
CA ALA A 221 -12.78 -3.14 -7.58
C ALA A 221 -13.80 -2.36 -8.41
N LEU A 222 -13.49 -1.11 -8.79
CA LEU A 222 -14.39 -0.26 -9.57
C LEU A 222 -14.62 -0.80 -10.99
N SER A 223 -13.64 -1.50 -11.58
CA SER A 223 -13.79 -2.08 -12.93
C SER A 223 -14.74 -3.29 -12.97
N ILE A 224 -14.86 -4.04 -11.87
CA ILE A 224 -15.68 -5.27 -11.79
C ILE A 224 -17.00 -5.08 -11.01
N HIS A 225 -17.17 -3.96 -10.30
CA HIS A 225 -18.37 -3.66 -9.53
C HIS A 225 -19.04 -2.34 -9.98
N PRO A 226 -19.97 -2.38 -10.95
CA PRO A 226 -20.71 -1.20 -11.39
C PRO A 226 -21.38 -0.44 -10.21
N ARG A 227 -22.08 -1.15 -9.32
CA ARG A 227 -22.71 -0.58 -8.11
C ARG A 227 -21.74 0.03 -7.09
N LEU A 228 -20.44 -0.24 -7.20
CA LEU A 228 -19.44 0.43 -6.36
C LEU A 228 -19.10 1.82 -6.91
N ASN A 229 -19.23 2.04 -8.21
CA ASN A 229 -19.02 3.35 -8.83
C ASN A 229 -20.10 4.34 -8.37
N GLU A 230 -21.34 3.88 -8.22
CA GLU A 230 -22.46 4.64 -7.64
C GLU A 230 -22.17 5.13 -6.20
N LYS A 231 -21.27 4.45 -5.48
CA LYS A 231 -20.91 4.70 -4.07
C LYS A 231 -19.62 5.49 -3.89
N VAL A 232 -18.87 5.77 -4.96
CA VAL A 232 -17.60 6.52 -4.91
C VAL A 232 -17.70 7.77 -5.78
N ASN A 233 -17.72 8.96 -5.15
CA ASN A 233 -17.92 10.23 -5.86
C ASN A 233 -16.67 10.75 -6.58
N VAL A 234 -15.47 10.41 -6.08
CA VAL A 234 -14.19 10.57 -6.77
C VAL A 234 -13.20 9.51 -6.28
N PHE A 235 -12.37 9.02 -7.17
CA PHE A 235 -11.18 8.23 -6.86
C PHE A 235 -9.92 9.06 -7.16
N ILE A 236 -9.23 9.47 -6.09
CA ILE A 236 -7.92 10.13 -6.15
C ILE A 236 -6.84 9.05 -6.00
N ALA A 237 -5.87 9.01 -6.90
CA ALA A 237 -4.88 7.95 -6.97
C ALA A 237 -3.45 8.53 -6.84
N LEU A 238 -2.85 8.36 -5.66
CA LEU A 238 -1.53 8.86 -5.30
C LEU A 238 -0.45 7.82 -5.64
N ALA A 239 0.57 8.20 -6.41
CA ALA A 239 1.61 7.31 -6.93
C ALA A 239 1.04 6.00 -7.51
N PRO A 240 0.18 6.08 -8.54
CA PRO A 240 -0.73 5.01 -8.91
C PRO A 240 0.00 3.80 -9.54
N ALA A 241 -0.29 2.61 -9.02
CA ALA A 241 0.30 1.36 -9.50
C ALA A 241 -0.73 0.56 -10.31
N MET A 242 -0.41 0.18 -11.55
CA MET A 242 -1.29 -0.65 -12.38
C MET A 242 -0.53 -1.59 -13.32
N SER A 243 0.46 -1.09 -14.06
CA SER A 243 1.40 -1.94 -14.80
C SER A 243 2.81 -1.32 -14.79
N PRO A 244 3.56 -1.51 -13.69
CA PRO A 244 4.91 -0.98 -13.57
C PRO A 244 5.86 -1.61 -14.61
N PRO A 245 6.86 -0.86 -15.13
CA PRO A 245 7.77 -1.35 -16.16
C PRO A 245 8.71 -2.45 -15.64
N GLY A 246 9.05 -2.45 -14.35
CA GLY A 246 9.91 -3.45 -13.72
C GLY A 246 10.58 -2.94 -12.46
N LEU A 247 11.65 -3.63 -12.05
CA LEU A 247 12.61 -3.18 -11.03
C LEU A 247 13.86 -2.57 -11.68
N ALA A 248 14.50 -1.63 -10.98
CA ALA A 248 15.79 -1.08 -11.37
C ALA A 248 16.94 -2.12 -11.28
N ALA A 249 16.79 -3.15 -10.44
CA ALA A 249 17.74 -4.27 -10.32
C ALA A 249 17.57 -5.30 -11.46
N PRO A 250 18.36 -5.29 -12.56
CA PRO A 250 17.97 -5.96 -13.80
C PRO A 250 18.04 -7.50 -13.72
N ILE A 251 18.91 -8.02 -12.84
CA ILE A 251 19.04 -9.46 -12.56
C ILE A 251 17.81 -9.96 -11.79
N VAL A 252 17.29 -9.16 -10.85
CA VAL A 252 16.10 -9.52 -10.06
C VAL A 252 14.86 -9.38 -10.93
N ASP A 253 14.72 -8.27 -11.66
CA ASP A 253 13.65 -8.03 -12.62
C ASP A 253 13.53 -9.19 -13.63
N GLY A 254 14.63 -9.51 -14.30
CA GLY A 254 14.66 -10.60 -15.29
C GLY A 254 14.33 -11.96 -14.71
N LEU A 255 14.85 -12.30 -13.52
CA LEU A 255 14.59 -13.59 -12.87
C LEU A 255 13.15 -13.72 -12.39
N MET A 256 12.60 -12.67 -11.76
CA MET A 256 11.25 -12.68 -11.21
C MET A 256 10.18 -12.57 -12.31
N LYS A 257 10.41 -11.80 -13.39
CA LYS A 257 9.54 -11.85 -14.58
C LYS A 257 9.62 -13.19 -15.31
N ALA A 258 10.80 -13.83 -15.37
CA ALA A 258 10.93 -15.14 -16.02
C ALA A 258 10.20 -16.26 -15.26
N SER A 259 10.19 -16.23 -13.93
CA SER A 259 9.48 -17.24 -13.11
C SER A 259 9.02 -16.67 -11.76
N PRO A 260 7.87 -15.95 -11.71
CA PRO A 260 7.37 -15.33 -10.47
C PRO A 260 7.23 -16.30 -9.29
N THR A 261 6.91 -17.56 -9.58
CA THR A 261 6.79 -18.68 -8.61
C THR A 261 8.07 -18.98 -7.83
N LEU A 262 9.24 -18.49 -8.25
CA LEU A 262 10.47 -18.59 -7.47
C LEU A 262 10.35 -17.88 -6.12
N LEU A 263 9.53 -16.83 -5.98
CA LEU A 263 9.27 -16.19 -4.69
C LEU A 263 8.70 -17.16 -3.65
N PHE A 264 7.88 -18.13 -4.05
CA PHE A 264 7.38 -19.16 -3.13
C PHE A 264 8.48 -20.12 -2.66
N LEU A 265 9.60 -20.23 -3.39
CA LEU A 265 10.80 -20.97 -2.96
C LEU A 265 11.74 -20.12 -2.10
N PHE A 266 11.65 -18.79 -2.16
CA PHE A 266 12.56 -17.88 -1.45
C PHE A 266 11.97 -17.39 -0.13
N PHE A 267 10.65 -17.17 -0.09
CA PHE A 267 9.91 -16.62 1.05
C PHE A 267 8.78 -17.53 1.55
N GLY A 268 8.62 -18.73 0.97
CA GLY A 268 7.55 -19.66 1.31
C GLY A 268 6.16 -19.20 0.84
N ARG A 269 5.09 -19.75 1.45
CA ARG A 269 3.69 -19.47 1.11
C ARG A 269 2.92 -18.78 2.26
N LYS A 270 3.55 -17.85 2.96
CA LYS A 270 2.92 -17.08 4.04
C LYS A 270 3.11 -15.58 3.77
N SER A 271 3.46 -14.78 4.78
CA SER A 271 3.90 -13.41 4.55
C SER A 271 5.33 -13.38 3.99
N ILE A 272 5.58 -12.45 3.06
CA ILE A 272 6.93 -12.12 2.60
C ILE A 272 7.67 -11.31 3.68
N LEU A 273 9.00 -11.22 3.61
CA LEU A 273 9.86 -10.36 4.46
C LEU A 273 9.54 -10.41 5.98
N SER A 274 9.15 -11.58 6.49
CA SER A 274 8.73 -11.79 7.89
C SER A 274 9.74 -11.31 8.93
N SER A 275 11.04 -11.30 8.61
CA SER A 275 12.11 -10.81 9.48
C SER A 275 12.19 -9.28 9.64
N ALA A 276 11.52 -8.48 8.80
CA ALA A 276 11.67 -7.02 8.79
C ALA A 276 11.38 -6.34 10.15
N THR A 277 10.30 -6.73 10.82
CA THR A 277 9.90 -6.22 12.14
C THR A 277 10.90 -6.61 13.25
N MET A 278 11.56 -7.76 13.11
CA MET A 278 12.64 -8.17 13.99
C MET A 278 13.90 -7.30 13.75
N TRP A 279 14.30 -7.09 12.49
CA TRP A 279 15.43 -6.22 12.17
C TRP A 279 15.22 -4.79 12.71
N GLN A 280 14.02 -4.24 12.56
CA GLN A 280 13.60 -2.97 13.17
C GLN A 280 13.82 -2.94 14.71
N SER A 281 13.49 -4.02 15.41
CA SER A 281 13.67 -4.11 16.88
C SER A 281 15.12 -4.28 17.35
N ILE A 282 16.00 -4.81 16.48
CA ILE A 282 17.39 -5.16 16.79
C ILE A 282 18.37 -4.04 16.39
N ILE A 283 18.08 -3.32 15.30
CA ILE A 283 18.99 -2.36 14.68
C ILE A 283 18.66 -0.93 15.16
N TYR A 284 19.70 -0.15 15.49
CA TYR A 284 19.51 1.26 15.84
C TYR A 284 18.86 2.03 14.67
N PRO A 285 17.73 2.75 14.86
CA PRO A 285 16.88 3.21 13.75
C PRO A 285 17.55 4.03 12.63
N PRO A 286 18.55 4.90 12.88
CA PRO A 286 19.31 5.57 11.81
C PRO A 286 20.13 4.62 10.91
N ILE A 287 20.47 3.41 11.37
CA ILE A 287 21.06 2.35 10.54
C ILE A 287 19.96 1.61 9.78
N PHE A 288 18.86 1.25 10.44
CA PHE A 288 17.71 0.59 9.80
C PHE A 288 17.16 1.43 8.64
N ALA A 289 17.03 2.74 8.83
CA ALA A 289 16.61 3.65 7.77
C ALA A 289 17.59 3.72 6.59
N ARG A 290 18.91 3.70 6.84
CA ARG A 290 19.92 3.60 5.77
C ARG A 290 19.89 2.26 5.04
N MET A 291 19.50 1.16 5.71
CA MET A 291 19.32 -0.14 5.08
C MET A 291 18.07 -0.18 4.17
N ILE A 292 16.98 0.48 4.59
CA ILE A 292 15.80 0.67 3.75
C ILE A 292 16.14 1.53 2.54
N ASP A 293 16.74 2.72 2.74
CA ASP A 293 17.20 3.59 1.63
C ASP A 293 18.09 2.83 0.64
N SER A 294 19.09 2.07 1.13
CA SER A 294 19.97 1.27 0.27
C SER A 294 19.21 0.19 -0.53
N SER A 295 18.14 -0.35 0.04
CA SER A 295 17.28 -1.34 -0.63
C SER A 295 16.34 -0.70 -1.65
N LEU A 296 15.83 0.51 -1.38
CA LEU A 296 14.97 1.26 -2.29
C LEU A 296 15.76 1.78 -3.50
N ILE A 297 16.97 2.32 -3.29
CA ILE A 297 17.90 2.65 -4.37
C ILE A 297 18.18 1.41 -5.22
N TRP A 298 18.53 0.28 -4.61
CA TRP A 298 18.89 -0.93 -5.36
C TRP A 298 17.71 -1.54 -6.15
N LEU A 299 16.49 -1.56 -5.59
CA LEU A 299 15.32 -2.17 -6.23
C LEU A 299 14.60 -1.25 -7.22
N PHE A 300 14.58 0.07 -6.96
CA PHE A 300 13.70 1.02 -7.65
C PHE A 300 14.39 2.31 -8.12
N ASP A 301 15.68 2.50 -7.84
CA ASP A 301 16.46 3.74 -8.08
C ASP A 301 15.95 4.98 -7.31
N TRP A 302 15.25 4.75 -6.18
CA TRP A 302 14.70 5.78 -5.30
C TRP A 302 15.72 6.26 -4.27
N HIS A 303 16.15 7.51 -4.35
CA HIS A 303 17.05 8.15 -3.39
C HIS A 303 16.30 8.84 -2.22
N SER A 304 15.05 9.19 -2.47
CA SER A 304 14.05 9.82 -1.59
C SER A 304 14.61 11.08 -0.94
N THR A 305 15.09 11.97 -1.80
CA THR A 305 15.80 13.21 -1.42
C THR A 305 14.87 14.28 -0.82
N ASN A 306 13.56 14.17 -1.03
CA ASN A 306 12.57 15.06 -0.45
C ASN A 306 12.16 14.67 0.99
N ILE A 307 12.57 13.50 1.47
CA ILE A 307 12.26 13.00 2.82
C ILE A 307 13.47 13.19 3.74
N THR A 308 13.30 13.96 4.83
CA THR A 308 14.39 14.21 5.79
C THR A 308 14.81 12.94 6.53
N MET A 309 16.06 12.86 6.99
CA MET A 309 16.52 11.69 7.76
C MET A 309 15.69 11.46 9.05
N ASN A 310 15.23 12.54 9.71
CA ASN A 310 14.35 12.43 10.88
C ASN A 310 12.97 11.88 10.49
N GLN A 311 12.41 12.30 9.35
CA GLN A 311 11.17 11.76 8.81
C GLN A 311 11.32 10.29 8.38
N LYS A 312 12.45 9.89 7.78
CA LYS A 312 12.75 8.49 7.46
C LYS A 312 12.85 7.63 8.73
N ILE A 313 13.57 8.09 9.75
CA ILE A 313 13.68 7.42 11.06
C ILE A 313 12.31 7.23 11.72
N ALA A 314 11.43 8.23 11.60
CA ALA A 314 10.07 8.18 12.12
C ALA A 314 9.21 7.19 11.31
N ALA A 315 9.02 7.45 10.02
CA ALA A 315 8.08 6.73 9.18
C ALA A 315 8.46 5.27 8.92
N TYR A 316 9.74 4.96 8.76
CA TYR A 316 10.17 3.58 8.48
C TYR A 316 9.96 2.62 9.66
N ALA A 317 9.70 3.12 10.88
CA ALA A 317 9.25 2.28 12.00
C ALA A 317 7.78 1.86 11.89
N HIS A 318 6.98 2.57 11.08
CA HIS A 318 5.55 2.33 10.85
C HIS A 318 5.23 1.87 9.43
N LEU A 319 6.21 1.97 8.51
CA LEU A 319 6.12 1.55 7.11
C LEU A 319 5.68 0.09 6.96
N TYR A 320 6.27 -0.82 7.73
CA TYR A 320 6.18 -2.25 7.45
C TYR A 320 4.91 -2.92 7.98
N SER A 321 4.26 -3.70 7.13
CA SER A 321 3.13 -4.56 7.43
C SER A 321 3.21 -5.86 6.64
N PHE A 322 2.65 -6.93 7.18
CA PHE A 322 2.69 -8.26 6.56
C PHE A 322 1.79 -8.34 5.32
N ALA A 323 2.37 -8.53 4.14
CA ALA A 323 1.65 -8.90 2.90
C ALA A 323 1.95 -10.37 2.53
N SER A 324 1.04 -11.02 1.79
CA SER A 324 1.25 -12.38 1.29
C SER A 324 2.35 -12.45 0.23
N VAL A 325 3.08 -13.56 0.16
CA VAL A 325 3.99 -13.83 -0.98
C VAL A 325 3.20 -13.89 -2.30
N LYS A 326 1.94 -14.37 -2.28
CA LYS A 326 1.04 -14.42 -3.43
C LYS A 326 0.77 -13.02 -4.03
N SER A 327 0.56 -12.00 -3.20
CA SER A 327 0.41 -10.60 -3.65
C SER A 327 1.64 -10.10 -4.42
N VAL A 328 2.84 -10.47 -3.98
CA VAL A 328 4.10 -10.06 -4.65
C VAL A 328 4.33 -10.88 -5.93
N VAL A 329 3.99 -12.17 -5.94
CA VAL A 329 3.97 -13.00 -7.17
C VAL A 329 3.04 -12.39 -8.22
N HIS A 330 1.87 -11.89 -7.81
CA HIS A 330 0.91 -11.22 -8.69
C HIS A 330 1.52 -9.99 -9.37
N TRP A 331 2.22 -9.13 -8.61
CA TRP A 331 2.92 -7.97 -9.17
C TRP A 331 3.94 -8.35 -10.25
N PHE A 332 4.72 -9.42 -10.06
CA PHE A 332 5.63 -9.90 -11.11
C PHE A 332 4.92 -10.54 -12.30
N GLN A 333 3.73 -11.13 -12.13
CA GLN A 333 2.89 -11.56 -13.26
C GLN A 333 2.39 -10.37 -14.10
N ILE A 334 1.95 -9.28 -13.43
CA ILE A 334 1.55 -8.01 -14.04
C ILE A 334 2.72 -7.36 -14.80
N MET A 335 3.90 -7.24 -14.16
CA MET A 335 5.12 -6.71 -14.77
C MET A 335 5.64 -7.57 -15.94
N ARG A 336 5.51 -8.90 -15.84
CA ARG A 336 5.87 -9.86 -16.91
C ARG A 336 4.97 -9.73 -18.13
N ASN A 337 3.68 -9.47 -17.92
CA ASN A 337 2.65 -9.46 -18.96
C ASN A 337 2.36 -8.04 -19.52
N ALA A 338 2.95 -6.99 -18.92
CA ALA A 338 2.72 -5.57 -19.26
C ALA A 338 1.22 -5.21 -19.37
N ALA A 339 0.42 -5.74 -18.44
CA ALA A 339 -1.02 -5.56 -18.41
C ALA A 339 -1.55 -5.69 -16.99
N PHE A 340 -2.59 -4.95 -16.65
CA PHE A 340 -3.30 -5.13 -15.39
C PHE A 340 -4.32 -6.27 -15.50
N GLN A 341 -4.20 -7.26 -14.63
CA GLN A 341 -4.85 -8.56 -14.77
C GLN A 341 -5.06 -9.25 -13.43
N MET A 342 -5.99 -10.20 -13.43
CA MET A 342 -6.23 -11.14 -12.34
C MET A 342 -5.02 -12.08 -12.13
N TYR A 343 -5.02 -12.78 -11.01
CA TYR A 343 -3.94 -13.70 -10.64
C TYR A 343 -3.86 -14.89 -11.60
N ASP A 344 -2.63 -15.29 -11.94
CA ASP A 344 -2.32 -16.43 -12.82
C ASP A 344 -1.93 -17.62 -11.95
N ASP A 345 -2.90 -18.44 -11.53
CA ASP A 345 -2.64 -19.68 -10.77
C ASP A 345 -1.92 -20.74 -11.64
N ASP A 346 -2.32 -20.86 -12.91
CA ASP A 346 -1.78 -21.81 -13.90
C ASP A 346 -0.44 -21.34 -14.50
N VAL A 347 0.54 -21.03 -13.63
CA VAL A 347 1.93 -20.77 -14.04
C VAL A 347 2.60 -22.07 -14.50
N LEU A 348 2.23 -22.50 -15.71
CA LEU A 348 2.73 -23.70 -16.38
C LEU A 348 4.26 -23.73 -16.35
N SER A 349 4.80 -24.83 -15.82
CA SER A 349 6.24 -25.09 -15.80
C SER A 349 6.84 -24.87 -17.19
N PRO A 350 8.00 -24.20 -17.33
CA PRO A 350 8.63 -23.95 -18.63
C PRO A 350 8.87 -25.22 -19.48
N VAL A 351 8.91 -26.38 -18.84
CA VAL A 351 9.07 -27.71 -19.46
C VAL A 351 7.79 -28.17 -20.19
N VAL A 352 6.61 -27.71 -19.78
CA VAL A 352 5.29 -28.14 -20.29
C VAL A 352 4.70 -27.08 -21.25
N ARG A 353 5.55 -26.40 -22.02
CA ARG A 353 5.11 -25.59 -23.18
C ARG A 353 4.83 -26.47 -24.38
N THR A 354 3.76 -27.27 -24.30
CA THR A 354 3.07 -27.72 -25.52
C THR A 354 2.55 -26.48 -26.27
N SER A 355 2.62 -26.50 -27.60
CA SER A 355 2.78 -25.27 -28.39
C SER A 355 1.53 -24.40 -28.57
N VAL A 356 0.43 -24.68 -27.86
CA VAL A 356 -0.80 -23.88 -27.88
C VAL A 356 -1.41 -23.84 -26.48
N SER A 357 -0.91 -22.94 -25.62
CA SER A 357 -1.73 -22.45 -24.50
C SER A 357 -2.48 -21.21 -24.96
N SER A 358 -3.78 -21.36 -25.20
CA SER A 358 -4.71 -20.26 -25.44
C SER A 358 -5.18 -19.59 -24.14
N TYR A 359 -4.81 -20.15 -22.97
CA TYR A 359 -5.11 -19.57 -21.67
C TYR A 359 -4.29 -18.30 -21.45
N ARG A 360 -4.98 -17.25 -21.02
CA ARG A 360 -4.40 -16.04 -20.43
C ARG A 360 -5.30 -15.63 -19.27
N PRO A 361 -4.74 -15.19 -18.12
CA PRO A 361 -5.52 -14.60 -17.04
C PRO A 361 -6.32 -13.39 -17.56
N ALA A 362 -7.52 -13.20 -17.04
CA ALA A 362 -8.39 -12.11 -17.45
C ALA A 362 -7.78 -10.75 -17.06
N ARG A 363 -7.94 -9.75 -17.93
CA ARG A 363 -7.57 -8.36 -17.61
C ARG A 363 -8.66 -7.71 -16.77
N PHE A 364 -8.28 -6.85 -15.83
CA PHE A 364 -9.25 -5.97 -15.19
C PHE A 364 -9.80 -4.99 -16.24
N PRO A 365 -11.12 -4.89 -16.45
CA PRO A 365 -11.71 -4.09 -17.51
C PRO A 365 -11.78 -2.61 -17.10
N THR A 366 -10.63 -1.98 -16.84
CA THR A 366 -10.51 -0.64 -16.23
C THR A 366 -11.18 0.49 -17.00
N ARG A 367 -11.44 0.32 -18.30
CA ARG A 367 -12.29 1.24 -19.10
C ARG A 367 -13.77 1.25 -18.69
N ASN A 368 -14.22 0.31 -17.87
CA ASN A 368 -15.58 0.24 -17.32
C ASN A 368 -15.77 1.11 -16.05
N ILE A 369 -14.72 1.73 -15.52
CA ILE A 369 -14.81 2.60 -14.34
C ILE A 369 -15.58 3.86 -14.72
N VAL A 370 -16.68 4.14 -14.04
CA VAL A 370 -17.55 5.32 -14.23
C VAL A 370 -17.20 6.42 -13.24
N THR A 371 -16.73 6.07 -12.03
CA THR A 371 -16.25 7.02 -11.03
C THR A 371 -15.20 7.99 -11.62
N PRO A 372 -15.25 9.31 -11.31
CA PRO A 372 -14.22 10.26 -11.70
C PRO A 372 -12.85 9.90 -11.11
N ILE A 373 -11.81 9.91 -11.94
CA ILE A 373 -10.44 9.53 -11.56
C ILE A 373 -9.52 10.75 -11.61
N VAL A 374 -8.76 11.00 -10.53
CA VAL A 374 -7.71 12.03 -10.46
C VAL A 374 -6.39 11.38 -10.03
N LEU A 375 -5.44 11.24 -10.96
CA LEU A 375 -4.10 10.71 -10.70
C LEU A 375 -3.17 11.84 -10.22
N LEU A 376 -2.42 11.61 -9.14
CA LEU A 376 -1.26 12.43 -8.76
C LEU A 376 -0.03 11.51 -8.75
N TYR A 377 0.96 11.79 -9.59
CA TYR A 377 2.14 10.93 -9.76
C TYR A 377 3.43 11.73 -9.83
N GLY A 378 4.51 11.15 -9.33
CA GLY A 378 5.85 11.72 -9.44
C GLY A 378 6.47 11.42 -10.81
N ASP A 379 7.16 12.39 -11.42
CA ASP A 379 7.92 12.16 -12.66
C ASP A 379 9.22 11.37 -12.46
N SER A 380 9.63 11.18 -11.21
CA SER A 380 10.80 10.37 -10.80
C SER A 380 10.38 9.01 -10.21
N ASP A 381 9.09 8.65 -10.26
CA ASP A 381 8.56 7.39 -9.74
C ASP A 381 8.66 6.25 -10.76
N SER A 382 9.69 5.43 -10.64
CA SER A 382 9.97 4.27 -11.49
C SER A 382 8.87 3.19 -11.53
N LEU A 383 7.86 3.22 -10.66
CA LEU A 383 6.70 2.32 -10.73
C LEU A 383 5.52 2.88 -11.55
N VAL A 384 5.50 4.19 -11.85
CA VAL A 384 4.40 4.83 -12.59
C VAL A 384 4.80 5.06 -14.06
N HIS A 385 4.25 4.23 -14.96
CA HIS A 385 4.34 4.46 -16.40
C HIS A 385 3.02 5.05 -16.90
N ILE A 386 2.93 6.38 -16.89
CA ILE A 386 1.67 7.13 -17.06
C ILE A 386 1.01 6.93 -18.43
N GLU A 387 1.79 6.73 -19.50
CA GLU A 387 1.30 6.53 -20.86
C GLU A 387 0.56 5.19 -21.00
N THR A 388 1.19 4.12 -20.50
CA THR A 388 0.59 2.78 -20.44
C THR A 388 -0.59 2.72 -19.46
N MET A 389 -0.59 3.56 -18.43
CA MET A 389 -1.71 3.74 -17.51
C MET A 389 -2.91 4.39 -18.21
N LEU A 390 -2.75 5.60 -18.77
CA LEU A 390 -3.84 6.33 -19.42
C LEU A 390 -4.43 5.56 -20.61
N ALA A 391 -3.62 4.80 -21.37
CA ALA A 391 -4.12 3.93 -22.43
C ALA A 391 -5.12 2.85 -21.94
N GLN A 392 -5.03 2.42 -20.68
CA GLN A 392 -5.89 1.40 -20.05
C GLN A 392 -7.06 1.97 -19.23
N LEU A 393 -7.04 3.27 -18.90
CA LEU A 393 -8.08 3.94 -18.10
C LEU A 393 -9.21 4.54 -18.98
N PRO A 394 -10.33 4.96 -18.38
CA PRO A 394 -11.37 5.74 -19.05
C PRO A 394 -10.85 7.11 -19.50
N ASP A 395 -11.37 7.63 -20.60
CA ASP A 395 -10.89 8.85 -21.24
C ASP A 395 -11.20 10.14 -20.42
N HIS A 396 -12.03 10.04 -19.37
CA HIS A 396 -12.28 11.11 -18.39
C HIS A 396 -11.26 11.20 -17.24
N THR A 397 -10.20 10.40 -17.28
CA THR A 397 -9.15 10.39 -16.26
C THR A 397 -8.32 11.67 -16.30
N VAL A 398 -8.29 12.41 -15.19
CA VAL A 398 -7.40 13.57 -15.01
C VAL A 398 -6.07 13.11 -14.43
N ALA A 399 -4.94 13.55 -15.00
CA ALA A 399 -3.62 13.27 -14.47
C ALA A 399 -2.85 14.55 -14.14
N LYS A 400 -2.26 14.61 -12.95
CA LYS A 400 -1.43 15.70 -12.43
C LYS A 400 -0.05 15.18 -12.09
N VAL A 401 0.99 15.83 -12.64
CA VAL A 401 2.40 15.46 -12.41
C VAL A 401 2.98 16.27 -11.25
N LEU A 402 3.77 15.60 -10.42
CA LEU A 402 4.54 16.17 -9.32
C LEU A 402 6.02 16.09 -9.70
N HIS A 403 6.63 17.25 -9.97
CA HIS A 403 8.01 17.30 -10.43
C HIS A 403 9.02 16.98 -9.31
N THR A 404 10.02 16.15 -9.62
CA THR A 404 11.04 15.63 -8.70
C THR A 404 10.53 14.70 -7.59
N TYR A 405 9.27 14.25 -7.64
CA TYR A 405 8.71 13.33 -6.66
C TYR A 405 9.02 11.87 -7.01
N GLU A 406 9.51 11.12 -6.03
CA GLU A 406 9.56 9.66 -6.03
C GLU A 406 8.32 9.05 -5.34
N HIS A 407 8.19 7.72 -5.39
CA HIS A 407 7.02 6.97 -4.90
C HIS A 407 6.61 7.28 -3.45
N LEU A 408 7.57 7.42 -2.52
CA LEU A 408 7.29 7.70 -1.11
C LEU A 408 7.20 9.20 -0.78
N ASP A 409 7.66 10.07 -1.69
CA ASP A 409 7.68 11.52 -1.46
C ASP A 409 6.26 12.08 -1.34
N ILE A 410 5.28 11.48 -2.02
CA ILE A 410 3.86 11.89 -1.98
C ILE A 410 3.21 11.71 -0.60
N LEU A 411 3.79 10.86 0.26
CA LEU A 411 3.37 10.67 1.65
C LEU A 411 4.20 11.49 2.64
N TRP A 412 5.52 11.51 2.48
CA TRP A 412 6.46 11.94 3.53
C TRP A 412 7.40 13.07 3.12
N GLY A 413 7.34 13.54 1.88
CA GLY A 413 8.14 14.65 1.38
C GLY A 413 7.93 15.94 2.19
N LYS A 414 8.98 16.75 2.27
CA LYS A 414 9.01 18.02 3.00
C LYS A 414 7.90 19.01 2.54
N ASP A 415 7.54 18.98 1.25
CA ASP A 415 6.64 19.94 0.60
C ASP A 415 5.25 19.37 0.24
N VAL A 416 4.92 18.15 0.70
CA VAL A 416 3.58 17.50 0.54
C VAL A 416 2.40 18.42 0.88
N HIS A 417 2.56 19.28 1.88
CA HIS A 417 1.56 20.26 2.32
C HIS A 417 1.29 21.41 1.33
N LYS A 418 2.14 21.59 0.33
CA LYS A 418 2.02 22.57 -0.76
C LYS A 418 1.62 21.90 -2.07
N ASP A 419 2.28 20.79 -2.39
CA ASP A 419 2.28 20.24 -3.75
C ASP A 419 1.25 19.10 -3.92
N VAL A 420 0.84 18.44 -2.81
CA VAL A 420 -0.04 17.27 -2.84
C VAL A 420 -1.38 17.55 -2.15
N ILE A 421 -1.35 18.05 -0.91
CA ILE A 421 -2.56 18.21 -0.10
C ILE A 421 -3.55 19.21 -0.74
N PRO A 422 -3.15 20.39 -1.26
CA PRO A 422 -4.09 21.30 -1.92
C PRO A 422 -4.74 20.70 -3.18
N GLU A 423 -3.99 19.93 -3.97
CA GLU A 423 -4.49 19.26 -5.17
C GLU A 423 -5.51 18.15 -4.83
N VAL A 424 -5.30 17.45 -3.70
CA VAL A 424 -6.27 16.50 -3.13
C VAL A 424 -7.51 17.20 -2.61
N VAL A 425 -7.36 18.26 -1.81
CA VAL A 425 -8.48 19.02 -1.23
C VAL A 425 -9.35 19.65 -2.33
N SER A 426 -8.74 20.27 -3.34
CA SER A 426 -9.47 20.86 -4.48
C SER A 426 -10.27 19.81 -5.26
N ALA A 427 -9.74 18.60 -5.43
CA ALA A 427 -10.49 17.50 -6.05
C ALA A 427 -11.67 17.03 -5.16
N LEU A 428 -11.46 16.89 -3.84
CA LEU A 428 -12.53 16.54 -2.90
C LEU A 428 -13.65 17.58 -2.91
N GLU A 429 -13.32 18.87 -2.82
CA GLU A 429 -14.29 19.99 -2.84
C GLU A 429 -15.11 20.00 -4.13
N TYR A 430 -14.46 19.88 -5.29
CA TYR A 430 -15.12 19.88 -6.60
C TYR A 430 -16.12 18.71 -6.77
N TYR A 431 -15.73 17.49 -6.42
CA TYR A 431 -16.61 16.32 -6.59
C TYR A 431 -17.65 16.16 -5.48
N CYS A 432 -17.37 16.59 -4.24
CA CYS A 432 -18.37 16.57 -3.17
C CYS A 432 -19.48 17.60 -3.43
N SER A 433 -19.14 18.87 -3.69
CA SER A 433 -20.13 19.92 -3.94
C SER A 433 -21.03 19.62 -5.13
N ARG A 434 -20.50 19.00 -6.19
CA ARG A 434 -21.31 18.50 -7.32
C ARG A 434 -22.26 17.37 -6.93
N THR A 435 -21.83 16.46 -6.04
CA THR A 435 -22.69 15.37 -5.55
C THR A 435 -23.92 15.93 -4.83
N ASP A 436 -23.73 16.94 -3.99
CA ASP A 436 -24.82 17.59 -3.23
C ASP A 436 -25.84 18.28 -4.17
N HIS A 437 -25.39 18.82 -5.31
CA HIS A 437 -26.27 19.40 -6.34
C HIS A 437 -27.04 18.33 -7.12
N ASP A 438 -26.37 17.31 -7.64
CA ASP A 438 -26.99 16.24 -8.43
C ASP A 438 -28.07 15.48 -7.60
N ASP A 439 -27.79 15.21 -6.32
CA ASP A 439 -28.74 14.56 -5.41
C ASP A 439 -29.93 15.50 -5.06
N ALA A 440 -29.71 16.81 -4.92
CA ALA A 440 -30.76 17.79 -4.64
C ALA A 440 -31.72 18.03 -5.82
N GLU A 441 -31.23 18.06 -7.07
CA GLU A 441 -32.12 18.08 -8.25
C GLU A 441 -32.96 16.80 -8.32
N THR A 442 -32.36 15.65 -8.01
CA THR A 442 -33.03 14.34 -8.06
C THR A 442 -34.18 14.21 -7.04
N ASP A 443 -34.07 14.82 -5.86
CA ASP A 443 -35.16 14.81 -4.86
C ASP A 443 -36.26 15.85 -5.15
N ASN A 444 -35.93 17.01 -5.75
CA ASN A 444 -36.95 17.96 -6.23
C ASN A 444 -37.84 17.32 -7.32
N VAL A 445 -37.24 16.60 -8.27
CA VAL A 445 -37.99 15.89 -9.34
C VAL A 445 -38.95 14.81 -8.79
N LYS A 446 -38.70 14.27 -7.59
CA LYS A 446 -39.63 13.33 -6.91
C LYS A 446 -40.78 14.03 -6.18
N MET A 447 -40.64 15.30 -5.82
CA MET A 447 -41.74 16.07 -5.22
C MET A 447 -42.72 16.59 -6.28
N ASP A 448 -42.25 16.86 -7.50
CA ASP A 448 -43.07 17.40 -8.60
C ASP A 448 -43.89 16.35 -9.37
N THR A 449 -43.75 15.04 -9.10
CA THR A 449 -44.69 14.03 -9.63
C THR A 449 -46.04 14.11 -8.92
N PRO A 450 -47.14 14.52 -9.59
CA PRO A 450 -48.45 14.58 -8.95
C PRO A 450 -48.99 13.16 -8.75
N VAL A 451 -49.50 12.86 -7.55
CA VAL A 451 -50.31 11.67 -7.34
C VAL A 451 -51.68 11.92 -7.97
N SER A 452 -51.86 11.45 -9.21
CA SER A 452 -53.17 11.35 -9.84
C SER A 452 -53.98 10.25 -9.18
N GLU A 453 -55.24 10.56 -8.83
CA GLU A 453 -56.20 9.68 -8.14
C GLU A 453 -56.57 8.39 -8.93
#